data_AF-X0AJM7-F1
#
_entry.id   AF-X0AJM7-F1
#
_cell.length_a   1.000
_cell.length_b   1.000
_cell.length_c   1.000
_cell.angle_alpha   90.00
_cell.angle_beta   90.00
_cell.angle_gamma   90.00
#
_symmetry.space_group_name_H-M   'P 1'
#
loop_
_entity.id
_entity.type
_entity.pdbx_description
1 polymer ?
#
loop_
_entity_poly.entity_id
_entity_poly.type
_entity_poly.pdbx_seq_one_letter_code
_entity_poly.pdbx_strand_id
1 'polypeptide(L)'
;MSSNGATNAPAGGSNTELIIACVALVVSGFALVIALLQALQQYYASATGYASCKELVMGKWSKFTHRRLRPFEFRFEVEFQTPVIFVSAPSNKRGPLGPHREEEKQSILRCLKRFVWSRFQLQDEPQEVSCHEITYMVGTWESYQKTYTWSQDMYDERIRSLKAGETRQAIRTADNELATWLALLMALQRMEKESRQWQAEEFFGYNISNNEWCNRASHTPLLDNFNRNDANNLHTLTVGMQKKKKSWDTMPEHIKKPYATLTICHIVEIIAMLGIHWRVFNRNENRYRA
;
A
#
# COMPACT_ATOMS: atom_id res chain seq x y z
N MET A 1 16.85 5.08 -97.50
CA MET A 1 17.57 5.38 -96.24
C MET A 1 16.56 5.75 -95.17
N SER A 2 16.63 5.07 -94.01
CA SER A 2 16.19 5.46 -92.65
C SER A 2 14.87 6.22 -92.45
N SER A 3 14.04 5.95 -91.44
CA SER A 3 14.09 5.05 -90.28
C SER A 3 12.74 5.24 -89.59
N ASN A 4 12.01 4.16 -89.36
CA ASN A 4 10.77 4.16 -88.58
C ASN A 4 11.09 4.42 -87.10
N GLY A 5 10.62 5.54 -86.55
CA GLY A 5 10.63 5.83 -85.12
C GLY A 5 9.24 5.66 -84.52
N ALA A 6 8.68 4.45 -84.56
CA ALA A 6 7.49 4.12 -83.78
C ALA A 6 7.93 3.83 -82.35
N THR A 7 7.69 4.78 -81.45
CA THR A 7 7.86 4.60 -80.01
C THR A 7 6.84 3.57 -79.53
N ASN A 8 7.31 2.35 -79.28
CA ASN A 8 6.54 1.31 -78.61
C ASN A 8 6.28 1.76 -77.17
N ALA A 9 5.04 2.20 -76.88
CA ALA A 9 4.54 2.25 -75.52
C ALA A 9 4.48 0.80 -74.99
N PRO A 10 5.05 0.49 -73.82
CA PRO A 10 4.98 -0.88 -73.29
C PRO A 10 3.56 -1.12 -72.77
N ALA A 11 2.76 -1.80 -73.59
CA ALA A 11 1.50 -2.41 -73.19
C ALA A 11 1.80 -3.66 -72.34
N GLY A 12 2.06 -3.46 -71.05
CA GLY A 12 2.39 -4.53 -70.10
C GLY A 12 2.17 -4.09 -68.66
N GLY A 13 0.99 -3.52 -68.36
CA GLY A 13 0.77 -2.80 -67.09
C GLY A 13 -0.23 -3.42 -66.12
N SER A 14 -1.27 -4.13 -66.56
CA SER A 14 -2.41 -4.39 -65.66
C SER A 14 -2.14 -5.44 -64.58
N ASN A 15 -1.51 -6.56 -64.93
CA ASN A 15 -1.24 -7.63 -63.98
C ASN A 15 -0.15 -7.25 -62.97
N THR A 16 0.87 -6.51 -63.43
CA THR A 16 1.93 -5.99 -62.58
C THR A 16 1.41 -4.91 -61.64
N GLU A 17 0.56 -3.98 -62.12
CA GLU A 17 -0.12 -2.98 -61.28
C GLU A 17 -1.04 -3.63 -60.25
N LEU A 18 -1.82 -4.65 -60.62
CA LEU A 18 -2.68 -5.39 -59.68
C LEU A 18 -1.85 -6.12 -58.60
N ILE A 19 -0.74 -6.76 -58.99
CA ILE A 19 0.18 -7.41 -58.05
C ILE A 19 0.79 -6.38 -57.10
N ILE A 20 1.23 -5.22 -57.62
CA ILE A 20 1.78 -4.13 -56.80
C ILE A 20 0.71 -3.61 -55.82
N ALA A 21 -0.53 -3.41 -56.27
CA ALA A 21 -1.63 -2.96 -55.41
C ALA A 21 -1.98 -3.99 -54.32
N CYS A 22 -2.05 -5.27 -54.65
CA CYS A 22 -2.25 -6.36 -53.68
C CYS A 22 -1.12 -6.40 -52.64
N VAL A 23 0.14 -6.36 -53.09
CA VAL A 23 1.31 -6.37 -52.20
C VAL A 23 1.30 -5.13 -51.31
N ALA A 24 1.01 -3.94 -51.85
CA ALA A 24 0.93 -2.70 -51.09
C ALA A 24 -0.16 -2.75 -50.00
N LEU A 25 -1.31 -3.34 -50.30
CA LEU A 25 -2.41 -3.51 -49.34
C LEU A 25 -2.00 -4.46 -48.21
N VAL A 26 -1.35 -5.58 -48.54
CA VAL A 26 -0.84 -6.52 -47.55
C VAL A 26 0.23 -5.85 -46.66
N VAL A 27 1.20 -5.16 -47.25
CA VAL A 27 2.26 -4.45 -46.51
C VAL A 27 1.67 -3.35 -45.61
N SER A 28 0.69 -2.59 -46.10
CA SER A 28 0.01 -1.56 -45.31
C SER A 28 -0.79 -2.18 -44.16
N GLY A 29 -1.43 -3.32 -44.38
CA GLY A 29 -2.12 -4.07 -43.32
C GLY A 29 -1.17 -4.53 -42.21
N PHE A 30 -0.01 -5.09 -42.58
CA PHE A 30 1.02 -5.46 -41.60
C PHE A 30 1.59 -4.24 -40.87
N ALA A 31 1.88 -3.15 -41.60
CA ALA A 31 2.36 -1.90 -41.01
C ALA A 31 1.36 -1.34 -39.99
N LEU A 32 0.06 -1.39 -40.30
CA LEU A 32 -1.00 -0.96 -39.39
C LEU A 32 -1.05 -1.83 -38.12
N VAL A 33 -0.95 -3.15 -38.25
CA VAL A 33 -0.91 -4.07 -37.09
C VAL A 33 0.29 -3.78 -36.21
N ILE A 34 1.48 -3.56 -36.80
CA ILE A 34 2.68 -3.22 -36.04
C ILE A 34 2.50 -1.88 -35.31
N ALA A 35 1.99 -0.86 -35.99
CA ALA A 35 1.72 0.44 -35.38
C ALA A 35 0.71 0.34 -34.23
N LEU A 36 -0.34 -0.49 -34.36
CA LEU A 36 -1.31 -0.75 -33.28
C LEU A 36 -0.65 -1.48 -32.10
N LEU A 37 0.20 -2.47 -32.35
CA LEU A 37 0.93 -3.16 -31.29
C LEU A 37 1.92 -2.22 -30.58
N GLN A 38 2.61 -1.35 -31.33
CA GLN A 38 3.51 -0.34 -30.78
C GLN A 38 2.74 0.67 -29.91
N ALA A 39 1.62 1.18 -30.40
CA ALA A 39 0.75 2.08 -29.65
C ALA A 39 0.19 1.41 -28.39
N LEU A 40 -0.23 0.13 -28.47
CA LEU A 40 -0.68 -0.64 -27.32
C LEU A 40 0.43 -0.87 -26.30
N GLN A 41 1.65 -1.19 -26.75
CA GLN A 41 2.79 -1.34 -25.84
C GLN A 41 3.10 -0.03 -25.10
N GLN A 42 3.09 1.10 -25.80
CA GLN A 42 3.23 2.43 -25.19
C GLN A 42 2.08 2.74 -24.22
N TYR A 43 0.86 2.39 -24.59
CA TYR A 43 -0.34 2.57 -23.77
C TYR A 43 -0.29 1.74 -22.47
N TYR A 44 0.11 0.47 -22.53
CA TYR A 44 0.28 -0.35 -21.32
C TYR A 44 1.47 0.09 -20.46
N ALA A 45 2.53 0.65 -21.07
CA ALA A 45 3.67 1.22 -20.36
C ALA A 45 3.33 2.53 -19.62
N SER A 46 2.22 3.19 -19.97
CA SER A 46 1.80 4.46 -19.34
C SER A 46 1.41 4.32 -17.86
N ALA A 47 1.13 3.10 -17.38
CA ALA A 47 0.81 2.83 -15.98
C ALA A 47 2.07 2.92 -15.10
N THR A 48 2.57 4.14 -14.91
CA THR A 48 3.72 4.42 -14.05
C THR A 48 3.43 3.93 -12.63
N GLY A 49 4.41 3.24 -12.03
CA GLY A 49 4.29 2.79 -10.64
C GLY A 49 3.52 1.51 -10.36
N TYR A 50 2.80 0.97 -11.33
CA TYR A 50 2.05 -0.28 -11.12
C TYR A 50 2.98 -1.43 -10.70
N ALA A 51 4.19 -1.48 -11.26
CA ALA A 51 5.20 -2.46 -10.89
C ALA A 51 5.66 -2.34 -9.43
N SER A 52 5.73 -1.11 -8.90
CA SER A 52 6.15 -0.81 -7.53
C SER A 52 5.07 -1.09 -6.48
N CYS A 53 3.81 -1.25 -6.89
CA CYS A 53 2.68 -1.57 -6.01
C CYS A 53 2.29 -3.06 -6.04
N LYS A 54 3.18 -3.92 -6.57
CA LYS A 54 2.99 -5.37 -6.62
C LYS A 54 3.11 -6.01 -5.23
N GLU A 55 2.63 -7.24 -5.12
CA GLU A 55 2.70 -8.05 -3.89
C GLU A 55 4.14 -8.26 -3.38
N LEU A 56 5.13 -8.30 -4.28
CA LEU A 56 6.54 -8.38 -3.90
C LEU A 56 7.03 -7.16 -3.12
N VAL A 57 6.41 -5.99 -3.32
CA VAL A 57 6.80 -4.73 -2.65
C VAL A 57 5.89 -4.45 -1.44
N MET A 58 4.58 -4.52 -1.62
CA MET A 58 3.60 -4.13 -0.60
C MET A 58 3.02 -5.30 0.21
N GLY A 59 3.36 -6.54 -0.14
CA GLY A 59 2.72 -7.72 0.42
C GLY A 59 1.21 -7.74 0.15
N LYS A 60 0.42 -8.19 1.14
CA LYS A 60 -1.05 -8.29 1.01
C LYS A 60 -1.75 -6.96 0.74
N TRP A 61 -1.08 -5.81 0.88
CA TRP A 61 -1.63 -4.51 0.55
C TRP A 61 -1.76 -4.26 -0.95
N SER A 62 -1.07 -5.05 -1.79
CA SER A 62 -1.17 -4.98 -3.25
C SER A 62 -2.60 -5.17 -3.77
N LYS A 63 -3.47 -5.83 -2.99
CA LYS A 63 -4.89 -6.01 -3.32
C LYS A 63 -5.69 -4.70 -3.40
N PHE A 64 -5.15 -3.62 -2.80
CA PHE A 64 -5.74 -2.29 -2.85
C PHE A 64 -5.18 -1.45 -4.00
N THR A 65 -4.33 -2.03 -4.85
CA THR A 65 -3.78 -1.38 -6.03
C THR A 65 -4.73 -1.58 -7.20
N HIS A 66 -5.28 -0.47 -7.71
CA HIS A 66 -6.19 -0.47 -8.85
C HIS A 66 -5.70 0.51 -9.92
N ARG A 67 -5.90 0.12 -11.18
CA ARG A 67 -5.68 1.00 -12.33
C ARG A 67 -7.00 1.70 -12.64
N ARG A 68 -7.04 3.02 -12.52
CA ARG A 68 -8.18 3.86 -12.89
C ARG A 68 -7.90 4.54 -14.22
N LEU A 69 -8.86 4.51 -15.13
CA LEU A 69 -8.74 5.25 -16.39
C LEU A 69 -9.13 6.70 -16.16
N ARG A 70 -8.26 7.64 -16.58
CA ARG A 70 -8.53 9.07 -16.61
C ARG A 70 -8.97 9.43 -18.03
N PRO A 71 -10.29 9.55 -18.30
CA PRO A 71 -10.79 9.69 -19.67
C PRO A 71 -10.36 11.02 -20.33
N PHE A 72 -10.17 12.08 -19.54
CA PHE A 72 -9.77 13.39 -20.05
C PHE A 72 -8.28 13.50 -20.39
N GLU A 73 -7.44 12.60 -19.85
CA GLU A 73 -5.99 12.58 -20.08
C GLU A 73 -5.55 11.36 -20.90
N PHE A 74 -6.50 10.48 -21.26
CA PHE A 74 -6.27 9.22 -21.98
C PHE A 74 -5.16 8.34 -21.38
N ARG A 75 -5.01 8.33 -20.05
CA ARG A 75 -4.00 7.53 -19.34
C ARG A 75 -4.58 6.77 -18.16
N PHE A 76 -3.84 5.77 -17.69
CA PHE A 76 -4.15 5.08 -16.44
C PHE A 76 -3.43 5.73 -15.27
N GLU A 77 -4.18 6.00 -14.22
CA GLU A 77 -3.67 6.34 -12.91
C GLU A 77 -3.62 5.08 -12.03
N VAL A 78 -2.55 4.92 -11.27
CA VAL A 78 -2.42 3.83 -10.30
C VAL A 78 -2.81 4.36 -8.91
N GLU A 79 -3.99 3.95 -8.45
CA GLU A 79 -4.43 4.18 -7.08
C GLU A 79 -3.99 3.01 -6.19
N PHE A 80 -3.47 3.30 -5.01
CA PHE A 80 -3.07 2.31 -4.02
C PHE A 80 -3.39 2.81 -2.60
N GLN A 81 -3.30 1.92 -1.61
CA GLN A 81 -3.50 2.28 -0.21
C GLN A 81 -2.24 2.03 0.60
N THR A 82 -1.95 2.93 1.53
CA THR A 82 -0.80 2.86 2.44
C THR A 82 -1.23 3.03 3.88
N PRO A 83 -0.50 2.45 4.84
CA PRO A 83 -0.83 2.63 6.24
C PRO A 83 -0.44 4.01 6.73
N VAL A 84 -1.31 4.59 7.54
CA VAL A 84 -0.99 5.70 8.44
C VAL A 84 -0.85 5.10 9.83
N ILE A 85 0.38 5.13 10.35
CA ILE A 85 0.74 4.48 11.61
C ILE A 85 0.83 5.56 12.67
N PHE A 86 0.20 5.30 13.82
CA PHE A 86 0.18 6.21 14.95
C PHE A 86 0.08 5.42 16.25
N VAL A 87 0.33 6.07 17.37
CA VAL A 87 0.24 5.45 18.68
C VAL A 87 -0.88 6.14 19.47
N SER A 88 -1.75 5.35 20.09
CA SER A 88 -2.79 5.86 20.97
C SER A 88 -3.31 4.78 21.93
N ALA A 89 -4.14 5.18 22.89
CA ALA A 89 -4.93 4.23 23.65
C ALA A 89 -5.84 3.40 22.69
N PRO A 90 -6.07 2.10 22.97
CA PRO A 90 -6.89 1.22 22.11
C PRO A 90 -8.36 1.64 22.05
N SER A 91 -8.82 2.42 23.05
CA SER A 91 -10.18 2.98 23.11
C SER A 91 -10.35 4.23 22.25
N ASN A 92 -9.28 4.74 21.62
CA ASN A 92 -9.35 5.95 20.80
C ASN A 92 -10.14 5.69 19.52
N LYS A 93 -11.15 6.54 19.28
CA LYS A 93 -12.01 6.52 18.09
C LYS A 93 -11.63 7.58 17.05
N ARG A 94 -10.72 8.51 17.39
CA ARG A 94 -10.29 9.63 16.54
C ARG A 94 -8.87 9.41 16.06
N GLY A 95 -8.75 8.93 14.83
CA GLY A 95 -7.46 8.71 14.18
C GLY A 95 -6.95 9.94 13.40
N PRO A 96 -5.68 9.93 12.99
CA PRO A 96 -5.03 11.06 12.29
C PRO A 96 -5.66 11.42 10.94
N LEU A 97 -6.36 10.51 10.28
CA LEU A 97 -7.07 10.80 9.03
C LEU A 97 -8.39 11.55 9.22
N GLY A 98 -8.84 11.71 10.47
CA GLY A 98 -10.10 12.35 10.77
C GLY A 98 -11.32 11.60 10.21
N PRO A 99 -12.50 12.24 10.27
CA PRO A 99 -13.72 11.71 9.70
C PRO A 99 -13.62 11.50 8.17
N HIS A 100 -14.31 10.49 7.64
CA HIS A 100 -14.51 10.30 6.19
C HIS A 100 -15.31 11.48 5.66
N ARG A 101 -14.60 12.47 5.14
CA ARG A 101 -15.22 13.45 4.27
C ARG A 101 -15.41 12.76 2.92
N GLU A 102 -16.66 12.47 2.56
CA GLU A 102 -17.10 12.09 1.21
C GLU A 102 -16.81 13.24 0.21
N GLU A 103 -15.56 13.69 0.12
CA GLU A 103 -15.14 14.81 -0.73
C GLU A 103 -15.10 14.42 -2.22
N GLU A 104 -15.15 13.12 -2.55
CA GLU A 104 -15.14 12.67 -3.96
C GLU A 104 -16.52 12.72 -4.65
N LYS A 105 -17.65 12.73 -3.92
CA LYS A 105 -18.98 12.80 -4.56
C LYS A 105 -19.47 14.24 -4.82
N GLN A 106 -18.85 15.24 -4.23
CA GLN A 106 -19.30 16.64 -4.35
C GLN A 106 -18.62 17.42 -5.49
N SER A 107 -17.64 16.88 -6.22
CA SER A 107 -17.06 17.58 -7.37
C SER A 107 -18.00 17.59 -8.58
N ILE A 108 -18.67 16.47 -8.88
CA ILE A 108 -19.64 16.38 -9.99
C ILE A 108 -20.97 17.06 -9.61
N LEU A 109 -21.40 16.95 -8.35
CA LEU A 109 -22.63 17.58 -7.86
C LEU A 109 -22.51 19.07 -7.58
N ARG A 110 -21.31 19.67 -7.44
CA ARG A 110 -21.18 21.13 -7.29
C ARG A 110 -21.51 21.89 -8.57
N CYS A 111 -21.20 21.34 -9.74
CA CYS A 111 -21.57 21.97 -11.02
C CYS A 111 -23.07 21.93 -11.27
N LEU A 112 -23.77 20.85 -10.87
CA LEU A 112 -25.23 20.75 -10.99
C LEU A 112 -25.97 21.50 -9.87
N LYS A 113 -25.45 21.52 -8.64
CA LYS A 113 -26.10 22.20 -7.51
C LYS A 113 -26.12 23.72 -7.68
N ARG A 114 -25.13 24.34 -8.33
CA ARG A 114 -25.12 25.81 -8.53
C ARG A 114 -26.26 26.31 -9.44
N PHE A 115 -26.87 25.45 -10.24
CA PHE A 115 -27.94 25.83 -11.17
C PHE A 115 -29.36 25.64 -10.60
N VAL A 116 -29.55 24.86 -9.52
CA VAL A 116 -30.88 24.45 -9.03
C VAL A 116 -31.16 24.89 -7.58
N TRP A 117 -30.12 25.27 -6.81
CA TRP A 117 -30.23 25.58 -5.37
C TRP A 117 -30.79 26.96 -4.98
N SER A 118 -31.40 27.71 -5.90
CA SER A 118 -32.07 28.98 -5.53
C SER A 118 -33.51 28.80 -5.04
N ARG A 119 -34.07 27.58 -5.03
CA ARG A 119 -35.52 27.39 -4.87
C ARG A 119 -36.01 26.40 -3.80
N PHE A 120 -35.15 25.72 -3.05
CA PHE A 120 -35.62 24.70 -2.11
C PHE A 120 -34.75 24.66 -0.85
N GLN A 121 -35.28 25.18 0.25
CA GLN A 121 -34.78 24.91 1.60
C GLN A 121 -35.14 23.47 1.95
N LEU A 122 -34.15 22.59 1.97
CA LEU A 122 -34.26 21.27 2.59
C LEU A 122 -33.44 21.26 3.87
N GLN A 123 -34.12 20.88 4.94
CA GLN A 123 -33.57 20.55 6.24
C GLN A 123 -32.39 19.57 6.08
N ASP A 124 -31.21 19.92 6.59
CA ASP A 124 -30.07 19.00 6.66
C ASP A 124 -30.37 17.90 7.69
N GLU A 125 -30.57 16.67 7.23
CA GLU A 125 -30.48 15.45 8.05
C GLU A 125 -29.00 15.26 8.46
N PRO A 126 -28.71 14.90 9.73
CA PRO A 126 -27.33 14.71 10.19
C PRO A 126 -26.69 13.53 9.45
N GLN A 127 -25.87 13.84 8.45
CA GLN A 127 -25.14 12.85 7.68
C GLN A 127 -24.12 12.14 8.59
N GLU A 128 -24.33 10.84 8.85
CA GLU A 128 -23.48 10.01 9.69
C GLU A 128 -22.03 10.01 9.16
N VAL A 129 -21.15 10.64 9.93
CA VAL A 129 -19.76 10.83 9.55
C VAL A 129 -18.99 9.54 9.84
N SER A 130 -18.97 8.62 8.88
CA SER A 130 -18.14 7.40 8.94
C SER A 130 -16.69 7.82 9.19
N CYS A 131 -16.02 7.30 10.20
CA CYS A 131 -14.58 7.58 10.42
C CYS A 131 -13.74 6.50 9.76
N HIS A 132 -12.53 6.84 9.29
CA HIS A 132 -11.60 5.83 8.82
C HIS A 132 -11.36 4.80 9.94
N GLU A 133 -11.70 3.54 9.68
CA GLU A 133 -11.55 2.45 10.66
C GLU A 133 -10.10 2.39 11.16
N ILE A 134 -9.96 2.42 12.49
CA ILE A 134 -8.67 2.27 13.16
C ILE A 134 -8.49 0.80 13.49
N THR A 135 -7.40 0.21 12.99
CA THR A 135 -7.01 -1.15 13.35
C THR A 135 -5.81 -1.08 14.28
N TYR A 136 -5.93 -1.65 15.48
CA TYR A 136 -4.82 -1.76 16.43
C TYR A 136 -4.04 -3.05 16.22
N MET A 137 -2.71 -2.94 16.32
CA MET A 137 -1.79 -4.07 16.23
C MET A 137 -1.67 -4.73 17.60
N VAL A 138 -2.34 -5.87 17.74
CA VAL A 138 -2.40 -6.63 19.00
C VAL A 138 -1.90 -8.06 18.84
N GLY A 139 -1.07 -8.38 17.85
CA GLY A 139 -0.43 -9.70 17.72
C GLY A 139 -1.35 -10.93 17.58
N THR A 140 -2.69 -10.74 17.53
CA THR A 140 -3.68 -11.80 17.33
C THR A 140 -3.88 -12.08 15.84
N TRP A 141 -4.34 -13.28 15.49
CA TRP A 141 -4.60 -13.64 14.09
C TRP A 141 -5.55 -12.64 13.39
N GLU A 142 -6.54 -12.12 14.11
CA GLU A 142 -7.49 -11.11 13.60
C GLU A 142 -6.78 -9.78 13.30
N SER A 143 -5.89 -9.36 14.20
CA SER A 143 -5.02 -8.19 14.00
C SER A 143 -4.15 -8.35 12.75
N TYR A 144 -3.58 -9.53 12.50
CA TYR A 144 -2.80 -9.78 11.27
C TYR A 144 -3.66 -9.63 10.01
N GLN A 145 -4.90 -10.14 10.01
CA GLN A 145 -5.79 -10.03 8.86
C GLN A 145 -6.26 -8.60 8.61
N LYS A 146 -6.66 -7.89 9.67
CA LYS A 146 -7.15 -6.49 9.59
C LYS A 146 -6.04 -5.51 9.21
N THR A 147 -4.78 -5.80 9.55
CA THR A 147 -3.61 -5.00 9.14
C THR A 147 -2.97 -5.43 7.83
N TYR A 148 -3.51 -6.47 7.18
CA TYR A 148 -2.99 -7.04 5.94
C TYR A 148 -1.50 -7.41 6.05
N THR A 149 -1.13 -7.98 7.18
CA THR A 149 0.21 -8.51 7.45
C THR A 149 0.23 -10.03 7.27
N TRP A 150 1.42 -10.60 7.18
CA TRP A 150 1.61 -12.06 7.11
C TRP A 150 1.72 -12.65 8.51
N SER A 151 1.51 -13.96 8.67
CA SER A 151 1.96 -14.62 9.89
C SER A 151 3.49 -14.53 10.00
N GLN A 152 4.01 -14.66 11.22
CA GLN A 152 5.45 -14.58 11.47
C GLN A 152 6.22 -15.64 10.67
N ASP A 153 5.73 -16.88 10.62
CA ASP A 153 6.39 -17.97 9.89
C ASP A 153 6.45 -17.70 8.38
N MET A 154 5.33 -17.24 7.79
CA MET A 154 5.27 -16.86 6.37
C MET A 154 6.22 -15.70 6.05
N TYR A 155 6.33 -14.73 6.96
CA TYR A 155 7.24 -13.61 6.78
C TYR A 155 8.70 -14.04 6.87
N ASP A 156 9.06 -14.87 7.85
CA ASP A 156 10.42 -15.36 8.03
C ASP A 156 10.89 -16.23 6.85
N GLU A 157 10.02 -17.10 6.35
CA GLU A 157 10.30 -17.89 5.14
C GLU A 157 10.51 -17.00 3.91
N ARG A 158 9.70 -15.95 3.76
CA ARG A 158 9.86 -14.98 2.68
C ARG A 158 11.16 -14.18 2.81
N ILE A 159 11.52 -13.72 4.00
CA ILE A 159 12.78 -13.02 4.22
C ILE A 159 13.97 -13.95 4.00
N ARG A 160 13.86 -15.22 4.43
CA ARG A 160 14.90 -16.24 4.22
C ARG A 160 15.12 -16.52 2.72
N SER A 161 14.04 -16.76 1.97
CA SER A 161 14.12 -16.99 0.52
C SER A 161 14.64 -15.77 -0.25
N LEU A 162 14.31 -14.55 0.19
CA LEU A 162 14.88 -13.32 -0.36
C LEU A 162 16.39 -13.22 -0.12
N LYS A 163 16.86 -13.60 1.08
CA LYS A 163 18.30 -13.61 1.42
C LYS A 163 19.07 -14.74 0.74
N ALA A 164 18.45 -15.91 0.57
CA ALA A 164 19.07 -17.09 -0.03
C ALA A 164 19.20 -17.01 -1.56
N GLY A 165 18.59 -16.02 -2.21
CA GLY A 165 18.67 -15.85 -3.67
C GLY A 165 17.96 -16.93 -4.49
N GLU A 166 17.15 -17.79 -3.85
CA GLU A 166 16.60 -19.02 -4.42
C GLU A 166 15.51 -18.80 -5.49
N THR A 167 14.94 -17.59 -5.58
CA THR A 167 13.94 -17.29 -6.62
C THR A 167 14.61 -16.63 -7.83
N ARG A 168 14.33 -17.10 -9.06
CA ARG A 168 14.70 -16.39 -10.31
C ARG A 168 14.24 -14.91 -10.33
N GLN A 169 13.28 -14.53 -9.49
CA GLN A 169 12.84 -13.15 -9.28
C GLN A 169 13.82 -12.30 -8.43
N ALA A 170 14.65 -12.92 -7.57
CA ALA A 170 15.73 -12.25 -6.83
C ALA A 170 16.84 -11.72 -7.76
N ILE A 171 16.88 -12.18 -9.01
CA ILE A 171 17.83 -11.71 -10.03
C ILE A 171 17.47 -10.28 -10.53
N ARG A 172 16.31 -9.72 -10.16
CA ARG A 172 15.94 -8.29 -10.36
C ARG A 172 15.85 -7.53 -9.02
N THR A 173 16.86 -7.73 -8.16
CA THR A 173 16.95 -7.22 -6.78
C THR A 173 17.11 -5.71 -6.65
N ALA A 174 17.53 -5.00 -7.70
CA ALA A 174 17.78 -3.55 -7.61
C ALA A 174 16.52 -2.71 -7.31
N ASP A 175 15.32 -3.17 -7.68
CA ASP A 175 14.10 -2.34 -7.63
C ASP A 175 12.91 -2.94 -6.84
N ASN A 176 12.93 -4.23 -6.47
CA ASN A 176 11.75 -4.96 -5.95
C ASN A 176 11.82 -5.39 -4.47
N GLU A 177 12.56 -4.68 -3.61
CA GLU A 177 12.57 -5.03 -2.18
C GLU A 177 11.26 -4.62 -1.50
N LEU A 178 10.85 -5.40 -0.50
CA LEU A 178 9.70 -5.12 0.35
C LEU A 178 9.73 -3.69 0.90
N ALA A 179 8.56 -3.07 1.01
CA ALA A 179 8.43 -1.76 1.61
C ALA A 179 8.82 -1.82 3.10
N THR A 180 9.65 -0.89 3.54
CA THR A 180 10.21 -0.89 4.91
C THR A 180 9.15 -0.79 6.01
N TRP A 181 8.04 -0.10 5.73
CA TRP A 181 6.92 -0.04 6.67
C TRP A 181 6.27 -1.41 6.89
N LEU A 182 6.35 -2.34 5.93
CA LEU A 182 5.82 -3.69 6.13
C LEU A 182 6.68 -4.46 7.13
N ALA A 183 8.00 -4.30 7.09
CA ALA A 183 8.90 -4.85 8.10
C ALA A 183 8.60 -4.25 9.49
N LEU A 184 8.30 -2.96 9.57
CA LEU A 184 7.87 -2.31 10.82
C LEU A 184 6.56 -2.92 11.36
N LEU A 185 5.54 -3.08 10.53
CA LEU A 185 4.27 -3.71 10.95
C LEU A 185 4.50 -5.15 11.44
N MET A 186 5.35 -5.91 10.74
CA MET A 186 5.68 -7.29 11.13
C MET A 186 6.44 -7.35 12.46
N ALA A 187 7.36 -6.42 12.70
CA ALA A 187 8.09 -6.30 13.97
C ALA A 187 7.16 -5.95 15.13
N LEU A 188 6.25 -5.00 14.92
CA LEU A 188 5.22 -4.64 15.91
C LEU A 188 4.33 -5.83 16.25
N GLN A 189 3.80 -6.52 15.24
CA GLN A 189 2.96 -7.69 15.46
C GLN A 189 3.72 -8.85 16.11
N ARG A 190 5.03 -8.98 15.86
CA ARG A 190 5.90 -10.00 16.51
C ARG A 190 6.04 -9.69 17.99
N MET A 191 6.51 -8.49 18.32
CA MET A 191 6.69 -8.01 19.68
C MET A 191 5.40 -8.18 20.49
N GLU A 192 4.27 -7.76 19.91
CA GLU A 192 2.95 -7.89 20.52
C GLU A 192 2.51 -9.35 20.72
N LYS A 193 2.85 -10.26 19.81
CA LYS A 193 2.54 -11.70 19.95
C LYS A 193 3.40 -12.33 21.03
N GLU A 194 4.71 -12.10 21.01
CA GLU A 194 5.68 -12.65 21.94
C GLU A 194 5.45 -12.12 23.36
N SER A 195 5.18 -10.83 23.52
CA SER A 195 4.84 -10.23 24.82
C SER A 195 3.60 -10.87 25.44
N ARG A 196 2.55 -11.12 24.64
CA ARG A 196 1.34 -11.83 25.11
C ARG A 196 1.61 -13.28 25.46
N GLN A 197 2.41 -13.98 24.66
CA GLN A 197 2.78 -15.36 24.95
C GLN A 197 3.54 -15.44 26.28
N TRP A 198 4.53 -14.57 26.47
CA TRP A 198 5.27 -14.47 27.72
C TRP A 198 4.36 -14.13 28.91
N GLN A 199 3.46 -13.14 28.78
CA GLN A 199 2.49 -12.83 29.83
C GLN A 199 1.60 -14.03 30.15
N ALA A 200 1.19 -14.80 29.14
CA ALA A 200 0.36 -15.96 29.35
C ALA A 200 1.09 -17.09 30.09
N GLU A 201 2.35 -17.31 29.76
CA GLU A 201 3.22 -18.30 30.39
C GLU A 201 3.57 -17.89 31.83
N GLU A 202 3.99 -16.64 32.06
CA GLU A 202 4.45 -16.16 33.36
C GLU A 202 3.29 -15.99 34.37
N PHE A 203 2.18 -15.39 33.95
CA PHE A 203 1.06 -15.09 34.87
C PHE A 203 0.03 -16.22 34.97
N PHE A 204 -0.20 -16.99 33.90
CA PHE A 204 -1.24 -18.02 33.87
C PHE A 204 -0.70 -19.46 33.72
N GLY A 205 0.60 -19.64 33.49
CA GLY A 205 1.21 -20.97 33.26
C GLY A 205 1.72 -21.67 34.51
N TYR A 206 1.84 -20.98 35.65
CA TYR A 206 2.26 -21.56 36.94
C TYR A 206 1.07 -21.75 37.88
N ASN A 207 1.10 -22.81 38.69
CA ASN A 207 0.08 -23.05 39.72
C ASN A 207 0.06 -21.83 40.66
N ILE A 208 -1.05 -21.07 40.63
CA ILE A 208 -1.22 -19.75 41.29
C ILE A 208 -0.93 -19.81 42.80
N SER A 209 -0.96 -21.00 43.41
CA SER A 209 -0.66 -21.20 44.82
C SER A 209 0.80 -20.93 45.22
N ASN A 210 1.75 -20.99 44.27
CA ASN A 210 3.20 -20.97 44.57
C ASN A 210 3.96 -19.82 43.87
N ASN A 211 3.26 -18.84 43.28
CA ASN A 211 3.94 -17.74 42.59
C ASN A 211 4.48 -16.70 43.60
N GLU A 212 5.79 -16.68 43.79
CA GLU A 212 6.48 -15.66 44.62
C GLU A 212 6.17 -14.22 44.17
N TRP A 213 5.70 -14.03 42.94
CA TRP A 213 5.30 -12.75 42.35
C TRP A 213 4.00 -12.16 42.90
N CYS A 214 3.04 -12.97 43.38
CA CYS A 214 1.84 -12.45 44.05
C CYS A 214 2.16 -11.79 45.39
N ASN A 215 3.31 -12.11 45.98
CA ASN A 215 3.77 -11.55 47.25
C ASN A 215 4.72 -10.36 47.07
N ARG A 216 5.08 -10.00 45.82
CA ARG A 216 5.91 -8.84 45.53
C ARG A 216 5.00 -7.64 45.30
N ALA A 217 5.11 -6.62 46.16
CA ALA A 217 4.49 -5.31 45.98
C ALA A 217 5.03 -4.65 44.70
N SER A 218 4.54 -5.08 43.55
CA SER A 218 4.89 -4.55 42.25
C SER A 218 3.90 -3.44 41.92
N HIS A 219 4.42 -2.29 41.52
CA HIS A 219 3.68 -1.09 41.12
C HIS A 219 2.80 -1.27 39.85
N THR A 220 2.58 -2.51 39.43
CA THR A 220 1.62 -2.86 38.38
C THR A 220 0.23 -2.90 39.02
N PRO A 221 -0.75 -2.12 38.52
CA PRO A 221 -2.11 -2.18 39.03
C PRO A 221 -2.69 -3.56 38.70
N LEU A 222 -2.53 -4.48 39.64
CA LEU A 222 -3.25 -5.74 39.66
C LEU A 222 -4.71 -5.38 39.94
N LEU A 223 -5.51 -5.31 38.87
CA LEU A 223 -6.95 -5.37 39.00
C LEU A 223 -7.30 -6.77 39.51
N ASP A 224 -8.00 -6.83 40.65
CA ASP A 224 -8.36 -8.06 41.37
C ASP A 224 -9.15 -9.11 40.55
N ASN A 225 -9.52 -8.82 39.29
CA ASN A 225 -10.30 -9.70 38.43
C ASN A 225 -9.85 -9.59 36.97
N PHE A 226 -8.61 -9.96 36.67
CA PHE A 226 -8.09 -9.95 35.30
C PHE A 226 -8.64 -11.13 34.50
N ASN A 227 -9.67 -10.92 33.68
CA ASN A 227 -10.12 -11.93 32.71
C ASN A 227 -9.15 -11.96 31.52
N ARG A 228 -8.90 -13.14 30.93
CA ARG A 228 -8.12 -13.29 29.68
C ARG A 228 -8.61 -12.35 28.56
N ASN A 229 -9.91 -12.03 28.57
CA ASN A 229 -10.55 -11.11 27.62
C ASN A 229 -10.25 -9.62 27.90
N ASP A 230 -9.82 -9.25 29.11
CA ASP A 230 -9.50 -7.87 29.50
C ASP A 230 -8.09 -7.47 29.11
N ALA A 231 -7.20 -8.41 28.80
CA ALA A 231 -5.83 -8.15 28.36
C ALA A 231 -5.76 -7.22 27.12
N ASN A 232 -6.79 -7.24 26.27
CA ASN A 232 -6.91 -6.33 25.13
C ASN A 232 -7.33 -4.90 25.53
N ASN A 233 -8.01 -4.75 26.68
CA ASN A 233 -8.50 -3.48 27.22
C ASN A 233 -7.50 -2.77 28.14
N LEU A 234 -6.41 -3.44 28.52
CA LEU A 234 -5.42 -2.94 29.47
C LEU A 234 -4.20 -2.27 28.83
N HIS A 235 -4.05 -2.36 27.51
CA HIS A 235 -3.01 -1.62 26.82
C HIS A 235 -3.23 -0.13 27.05
N THR A 236 -2.38 0.50 27.85
CA THR A 236 -2.40 1.96 28.03
C THR A 236 -2.05 2.64 26.70
N LEU A 237 -1.21 1.98 25.90
CA LEU A 237 -0.71 2.47 24.64
C LEU A 237 -0.58 1.32 23.64
N THR A 238 -1.10 1.48 22.42
CA THR A 238 -0.99 0.51 21.35
C THR A 238 -0.77 1.22 20.01
N VAL A 239 -0.16 0.51 19.05
CA VAL A 239 0.06 1.07 17.72
C VAL A 239 -1.17 0.84 16.86
N GLY A 240 -1.80 1.95 16.47
CA GLY A 240 -2.94 2.00 15.57
C GLY A 240 -2.54 2.25 14.13
N MET A 241 -3.41 1.83 13.21
CA MET A 241 -3.21 2.00 11.79
C MET A 241 -4.51 2.38 11.09
N GLN A 242 -4.44 3.32 10.16
CA GLN A 242 -5.52 3.66 9.23
C GLN A 242 -5.09 3.49 7.78
N LYS A 243 -6.01 3.09 6.90
CA LYS A 243 -5.75 3.01 5.46
C LYS A 243 -5.90 4.39 4.82
N LYS A 244 -4.88 4.85 4.10
CA LYS A 244 -4.91 6.08 3.29
C LYS A 244 -4.77 5.75 1.80
N LYS A 245 -5.76 6.16 1.01
CA LYS A 245 -5.72 6.12 -0.46
C LYS A 245 -4.69 7.14 -0.97
N LYS A 246 -3.87 6.73 -1.92
CA LYS A 246 -2.87 7.55 -2.62
C LYS A 246 -2.90 7.25 -4.11
N SER A 247 -2.46 8.21 -4.91
CA SER A 247 -2.25 8.05 -6.34
C SER A 247 -0.75 8.11 -6.65
N TRP A 248 -0.30 7.29 -7.59
CA TRP A 248 1.08 7.31 -8.03
C TRP A 248 1.49 8.64 -8.66
N ASP A 249 0.58 9.33 -9.33
CA ASP A 249 0.84 10.64 -9.96
C ASP A 249 1.17 11.72 -8.91
N THR A 250 0.72 11.54 -7.66
CA THR A 250 1.01 12.46 -6.55
C THR A 250 2.31 12.10 -5.81
N MET A 251 3.00 11.05 -6.23
CA MET A 251 4.19 10.59 -5.55
C MET A 251 5.42 11.43 -5.97
N PRO A 252 6.27 11.85 -5.02
CA PRO A 252 7.50 12.57 -5.35
C PRO A 252 8.41 11.78 -6.29
N GLU A 253 9.06 12.45 -7.24
CA GLU A 253 9.84 11.83 -8.32
C GLU A 253 10.95 10.88 -7.83
N HIS A 254 11.55 11.16 -6.68
CA HIS A 254 12.64 10.36 -6.10
C HIS A 254 12.14 9.13 -5.32
N ILE A 255 10.82 9.02 -5.07
CA ILE A 255 10.25 7.90 -4.32
C ILE A 255 9.82 6.83 -5.32
N LYS A 256 10.51 5.69 -5.30
CA LYS A 256 10.20 4.55 -6.18
C LYS A 256 9.24 3.52 -5.58
N LYS A 257 8.89 3.68 -4.29
CA LYS A 257 8.11 2.71 -3.50
C LYS A 257 7.00 3.41 -2.70
N PRO A 258 5.85 2.77 -2.51
CA PRO A 258 4.75 3.32 -1.73
C PRO A 258 5.17 3.52 -0.27
N TYR A 259 5.05 4.75 0.23
CA TYR A 259 5.48 5.13 1.57
C TYR A 259 4.29 5.26 2.55
N ALA A 260 4.50 4.76 3.77
CA ALA A 260 3.59 4.95 4.90
C ALA A 260 3.67 6.39 5.43
N THR A 261 2.67 6.79 6.21
CA THR A 261 2.64 8.10 6.87
C THR A 261 2.64 7.92 8.38
N LEU A 262 3.52 8.64 9.08
CA LEU A 262 3.65 8.58 10.54
C LEU A 262 4.42 9.83 11.01
N THR A 263 4.23 10.23 12.26
CA THR A 263 4.90 11.41 12.84
C THR A 263 6.17 11.01 13.59
N ILE A 264 7.13 11.92 13.73
CA ILE A 264 8.38 11.65 14.46
C ILE A 264 8.11 11.28 15.93
N CYS A 265 7.13 11.92 16.57
CA CYS A 265 6.73 11.58 17.94
C CYS A 265 6.30 10.10 18.05
N HIS A 266 5.44 9.65 17.13
CA HIS A 266 5.02 8.24 17.09
C HIS A 266 6.17 7.30 16.74
N ILE A 267 7.16 7.71 15.94
CA ILE A 267 8.38 6.90 15.73
C ILE A 267 9.07 6.64 17.06
N VAL A 268 9.31 7.70 17.84
CA VAL A 268 10.05 7.58 19.10
C VAL A 268 9.28 6.66 20.07
N GLU A 269 7.96 6.80 20.17
CA GLU A 269 7.10 5.93 20.96
C GLU A 269 7.18 4.47 20.47
N ILE A 270 7.06 4.23 19.17
CA ILE A 270 7.15 2.88 18.57
C ILE A 270 8.51 2.25 18.81
N ILE A 271 9.60 2.99 18.64
CA ILE A 271 10.95 2.46 18.84
C ILE A 271 11.16 2.09 20.31
N ALA A 272 10.66 2.90 21.24
CA ALA A 272 10.67 2.57 22.67
C ALA A 272 9.83 1.33 22.97
N MET A 273 8.63 1.18 22.37
CA MET A 273 7.80 -0.01 22.51
C MET A 273 8.52 -1.27 22.01
N LEU A 274 9.23 -1.18 20.88
CA LEU A 274 10.06 -2.27 20.32
C LEU A 274 11.30 -2.63 21.17
N GLY A 275 11.48 -1.99 22.34
CA GLY A 275 12.58 -2.29 23.26
C GLY A 275 13.91 -1.65 22.86
N ILE A 276 13.92 -0.75 21.89
CA ILE A 276 15.13 -0.01 21.51
C ILE A 276 15.18 1.26 22.36
N HIS A 277 16.16 1.32 23.26
CA HIS A 277 16.41 2.47 24.12
C HIS A 277 17.75 3.12 23.78
N TRP A 278 17.87 4.42 24.03
CA TRP A 278 19.11 5.14 23.77
C TRP A 278 19.98 4.99 25.00
N ARG A 279 21.11 4.30 24.87
CA ARG A 279 22.14 4.29 25.91
C ARG A 279 22.75 5.68 26.09
N VAL A 280 22.88 6.45 25.01
CA VAL A 280 23.35 7.85 25.04
C VAL A 280 22.45 8.69 24.14
N PHE A 281 21.77 9.68 24.74
CA PHE A 281 20.99 10.70 24.03
C PHE A 281 21.55 12.09 24.37
N ASN A 282 22.55 12.54 23.61
CA ASN A 282 23.13 13.88 23.77
C ASN A 282 22.95 14.69 22.48
N ARG A 283 21.95 15.59 22.49
CA ARG A 283 21.63 16.47 21.36
C ARG A 283 22.71 17.53 21.11
N ASN A 284 23.40 17.99 22.15
CA ASN A 284 24.41 19.04 22.04
C ASN A 284 25.68 18.53 21.34
N GLU A 285 26.03 17.26 21.59
CA GLU A 285 27.22 16.61 20.99
C GLU A 285 26.90 15.77 19.74
N ASN A 286 25.64 15.74 19.27
CA ASN A 286 25.18 14.84 18.20
C ASN A 286 25.54 13.36 18.45
N ARG A 287 25.55 12.93 19.71
CA ARG A 287 25.85 11.54 20.09
C ARG A 287 24.57 10.80 20.39
N TYR A 288 24.20 9.90 19.48
CA TYR A 288 23.06 9.01 19.61
C TYR A 288 23.58 7.57 19.53
N ARG A 289 23.54 6.85 20.66
CA ARG A 289 23.89 5.42 20.70
C ARG A 289 22.69 4.65 21.25
N ALA A 290 22.13 3.77 20.43
CA ALA A 290 21.18 2.74 20.85
C ALA A 290 21.95 1.54 21.43
#